data_AF-A0A7C4DN07-F1
#
_entry.id   AF-A0A7C4DN07-F1
#
_cell.length_a   1.000
_cell.length_b   1.000
_cell.length_c   1.000
_cell.angle_alpha   90.00
_cell.angle_beta   90.00
_cell.angle_gamma   90.00
#
_symmetry.space_group_name_H-M   'P 1'
#
loop_
_entity.id
_entity.type
_entity.pdbx_description
1 polymer ?
#
loop_
_entity_poly.entity_id
_entity_poly.type
_entity_poly.pdbx_seq_one_letter_code
_entity_poly.pdbx_strand_id
1 'polypeptide(L)'
;MKISALLLIVTALVILTLLLPLIHACMDPAGRYAVEVTLNKPGTTYNFTTLREHLGERLVIVDNSTYMFKYSVRYKESPEEGVLKQLDFLVVLYEAKFSEGAPYIEGLGSPENVVYYPGIRLELIVPPDTEICIVEAAGSTTTSITTTGIGGQYSCLPVYSDDFKHALRGLLDILVDGWQVVSGLTGDDVIKVVDAVEPGLAGWNNRLVYSETLNTWKPYYELVVKGYINGVLVKGNACSMQIPADMIEELRKLGPSILLDLYATTPPTATTLPGETIVPTKTPALTQVTQPHTPTPSTTLQNSTTIPASSERDVSSLPLTGSEKEFNGLAVVVSLAVGTVVAFAVYMVFSRRY
;
A
#
# COMPACT_ATOMS: atom_id res chain seq x y z
N MET A 1 -50.70 -17.67 3.36
CA MET A 1 -49.33 -17.69 3.92
C MET A 1 -48.19 -17.44 2.92
N LYS A 2 -48.35 -17.57 1.59
CA LYS A 2 -47.20 -17.52 0.65
C LYS A 2 -46.64 -16.12 0.34
N ILE A 3 -47.47 -15.08 0.32
CA ILE A 3 -47.05 -13.71 -0.07
C ILE A 3 -46.23 -13.02 1.04
N SER A 4 -46.57 -13.25 2.31
CA SER A 4 -45.86 -12.63 3.45
C SER A 4 -44.43 -13.14 3.59
N ALA A 5 -44.18 -14.43 3.30
CA ALA A 5 -42.85 -15.01 3.36
C ALA A 5 -41.96 -14.48 2.22
N LEU A 6 -42.52 -14.34 1.01
CA LEU A 6 -41.80 -13.79 -0.13
C LEU A 6 -41.39 -12.33 0.10
N LEU A 7 -42.28 -11.51 0.65
CA LEU A 7 -41.97 -10.11 0.97
C LEU A 7 -40.84 -10.00 1.99
N LEU A 8 -40.86 -10.82 3.05
CA LEU A 8 -39.80 -10.87 4.06
C LEU A 8 -38.44 -11.27 3.46
N ILE A 9 -38.42 -12.25 2.55
CA ILE A 9 -37.19 -12.69 1.86
C ILE A 9 -36.64 -11.57 0.97
N VAL A 10 -37.51 -10.90 0.20
CA VAL A 10 -37.08 -9.79 -0.68
C VAL A 10 -36.56 -8.61 0.15
N THR A 11 -37.24 -8.24 1.23
CA THR A 11 -36.77 -7.19 2.13
C THR A 11 -35.43 -7.56 2.77
N ALA A 12 -35.24 -8.79 3.23
CA ALA A 12 -33.98 -9.25 3.78
C ALA A 12 -32.84 -9.23 2.74
N LEU A 13 -33.12 -9.62 1.48
CA LEU A 13 -32.16 -9.53 0.38
C LEU A 13 -31.79 -8.09 0.03
N VAL A 14 -32.76 -7.17 -0.02
CA VAL A 14 -32.52 -5.75 -0.29
C VAL A 14 -31.72 -5.11 0.86
N ILE A 15 -32.03 -5.43 2.12
CA ILE A 15 -31.24 -4.98 3.26
C ILE A 15 -29.82 -5.55 3.18
N LEU A 16 -29.67 -6.85 2.89
CA LEU A 16 -28.37 -7.48 2.75
C LEU A 16 -27.54 -6.82 1.63
N THR A 17 -28.14 -6.57 0.46
CA THR A 17 -27.43 -5.92 -0.67
C THR A 17 -27.09 -4.47 -0.40
N LEU A 18 -27.93 -3.73 0.34
CA LEU A 18 -27.64 -2.37 0.78
C LEU A 18 -26.54 -2.31 1.85
N LEU A 19 -26.35 -3.40 2.60
CA LEU A 19 -25.26 -3.51 3.59
C LEU A 19 -23.92 -3.98 3.00
N LEU A 20 -23.92 -4.67 1.84
CA LEU A 20 -22.69 -5.12 1.15
C LEU A 20 -21.68 -3.99 0.82
N PRO A 21 -22.07 -2.79 0.34
CA PRO A 21 -21.10 -1.74 0.04
C PRO A 21 -20.44 -1.13 1.28
N LEU A 22 -20.97 -1.34 2.50
CA LEU A 22 -20.43 -0.76 3.74
C LEU A 22 -19.20 -1.50 4.31
N ILE A 23 -18.80 -2.59 3.66
CA ILE A 23 -17.70 -3.48 4.10
C ILE A 23 -16.49 -3.38 3.16
N HIS A 24 -16.57 -2.63 2.07
CA HIS A 24 -15.41 -2.46 1.22
C HIS A 24 -14.45 -1.49 1.90
N ALA A 25 -13.38 -2.05 2.49
CA ALA A 25 -12.20 -1.32 2.87
C ALA A 25 -11.84 -0.41 1.70
N CYS A 26 -11.70 0.88 1.98
CA CYS A 26 -11.60 1.81 0.88
C CYS A 26 -10.32 1.60 0.07
N MET A 27 -10.47 1.57 -1.25
CA MET A 27 -9.36 1.54 -2.22
C MET A 27 -9.22 2.91 -2.86
N ASP A 28 -8.00 3.43 -2.87
CA ASP A 28 -7.66 4.60 -3.68
C ASP A 28 -7.46 4.16 -5.14
N PRO A 29 -8.21 4.68 -6.12
CA PRO A 29 -7.99 4.40 -7.53
C PRO A 29 -6.56 4.72 -7.99
N ALA A 30 -5.91 5.73 -7.41
CA ALA A 30 -4.50 6.03 -7.68
C ALA A 30 -3.55 4.96 -7.08
N GLY A 31 -3.99 4.25 -6.04
CA GLY A 31 -3.29 3.13 -5.44
C GLY A 31 -3.12 1.91 -6.36
N ARG A 32 -3.81 1.87 -7.52
CA ARG A 32 -3.71 0.78 -8.52
C ARG A 32 -2.28 0.50 -8.99
N TYR A 33 -1.39 1.49 -8.88
CA TYR A 33 0.00 1.43 -9.31
C TYR A 33 0.97 1.73 -8.18
N ALA A 34 0.59 1.36 -6.96
CA ALA A 34 1.43 1.58 -5.81
C ALA A 34 1.46 0.35 -4.91
N VAL A 35 2.57 0.24 -4.19
CA VAL A 35 2.73 -0.62 -3.04
C VAL A 35 3.04 0.23 -1.82
N GLU A 36 2.59 -0.21 -0.64
CA GLU A 36 2.77 0.52 0.60
C GLU A 36 3.08 -0.41 1.76
N VAL A 37 4.12 -0.09 2.52
CA VAL A 37 4.56 -0.83 3.71
C VAL A 37 4.89 0.15 4.83
N THR A 38 4.52 -0.17 6.06
CA THR A 38 4.97 0.55 7.25
C THR A 38 5.94 -0.30 8.04
N LEU A 39 7.19 0.14 8.20
CA LEU A 39 8.24 -0.66 8.83
C LEU A 39 8.14 -0.62 10.37
N ASN A 40 7.08 -1.21 10.92
CA ASN A 40 6.74 -1.19 12.34
C ASN A 40 7.26 -2.40 13.15
N LYS A 41 8.19 -3.18 12.60
CA LYS A 41 8.78 -4.32 13.31
C LYS A 41 9.55 -3.82 14.55
N PRO A 42 9.38 -4.42 15.74
CA PRO A 42 10.12 -4.01 16.94
C PRO A 42 11.63 -4.00 16.74
N GLY A 43 12.30 -2.98 17.29
CA GLY A 43 13.73 -2.77 17.10
C GLY A 43 14.11 -2.09 15.79
N THR A 44 13.14 -1.78 14.92
CA THR A 44 13.39 -0.98 13.71
C THR A 44 13.60 0.49 14.10
N THR A 45 14.68 1.09 13.61
CA THR A 45 14.97 2.52 13.78
C THR A 45 15.27 3.15 12.42
N TYR A 46 15.17 4.47 12.33
CA TYR A 46 15.42 5.19 11.09
C TYR A 46 16.26 6.45 11.29
N ASN A 47 17.05 6.80 10.28
CA ASN A 47 17.89 8.00 10.25
C ASN A 47 17.73 8.74 8.91
N PHE A 48 16.81 9.70 8.88
CA PHE A 48 16.58 10.54 7.69
C PHE A 48 17.73 11.52 7.41
N THR A 49 18.68 11.72 8.33
CA THR A 49 19.88 12.52 8.06
C THR A 49 20.69 11.88 6.94
N THR A 50 20.91 10.57 7.02
CA THR A 50 21.66 9.82 6.00
C THR A 50 20.96 9.84 4.65
N LEU A 51 19.62 9.80 4.65
CA LEU A 51 18.83 9.94 3.42
C LEU A 51 19.09 11.28 2.73
N ARG A 52 19.07 12.38 3.50
CA ARG A 52 19.34 13.74 2.98
C ARG A 52 20.76 13.87 2.45
N GLU A 53 21.74 13.28 3.13
CA GLU A 53 23.14 13.28 2.70
C GLU A 53 23.33 12.59 1.35
N HIS A 54 22.69 11.44 1.12
CA HIS A 54 22.83 10.67 -0.11
C HIS A 54 22.04 11.27 -1.29
N LEU A 55 20.83 11.78 -1.03
CA LEU A 55 19.96 12.30 -2.09
C LEU A 55 20.22 13.77 -2.42
N GLY A 56 20.64 14.58 -1.44
CA GLY A 56 20.91 16.01 -1.60
C GLY A 56 19.71 16.75 -2.21
N GLU A 57 19.96 17.52 -3.27
CA GLU A 57 18.94 18.30 -4.00
C GLU A 57 17.88 17.44 -4.72
N ARG A 58 18.10 16.11 -4.82
CA ARG A 58 17.14 15.19 -5.45
C ARG A 58 16.05 14.70 -4.49
N LEU A 59 16.15 15.10 -3.22
CA LEU A 59 15.13 14.87 -2.19
C LEU A 59 14.19 16.07 -2.11
N VAL A 60 12.91 15.83 -2.38
CA VAL A 60 11.85 16.79 -2.15
C VAL A 60 11.31 16.59 -0.74
N ILE A 61 11.37 17.63 0.09
CA ILE A 61 10.81 17.62 1.44
C ILE A 61 9.46 18.32 1.37
N VAL A 62 8.38 17.55 1.54
CA VAL A 62 7.01 18.07 1.48
C VAL A 62 6.66 18.75 2.81
N ASP A 63 7.00 18.09 3.91
CA ASP A 63 6.86 18.58 5.27
C ASP A 63 7.91 17.91 6.17
N ASN A 64 7.87 18.16 7.48
CA ASN A 64 8.85 17.63 8.43
C ASN A 64 8.86 16.08 8.53
N SER A 65 7.80 15.43 8.08
CA SER A 65 7.57 13.99 8.18
C SER A 65 7.50 13.28 6.83
N THR A 66 7.43 14.01 5.70
CA THR A 66 7.21 13.43 4.37
C THR A 66 8.30 13.84 3.38
N TYR A 67 8.93 12.83 2.78
CA TYR A 67 10.04 12.93 1.85
C TYR A 67 9.69 12.23 0.55
N MET A 68 10.04 12.84 -0.58
CA MET A 68 9.74 12.31 -1.89
C MET A 68 10.98 12.34 -2.78
N PHE A 69 11.18 11.30 -3.58
CA PHE A 69 12.24 11.29 -4.58
C PHE A 69 11.92 10.31 -5.71
N LYS A 70 12.55 10.55 -6.86
CA LYS A 70 12.44 9.67 -8.04
C LYS A 70 13.42 8.50 -7.94
N TYR A 71 12.94 7.29 -8.15
CA TYR A 71 13.72 6.06 -8.17
C TYR A 71 13.47 5.30 -9.47
N SER A 72 14.53 4.90 -10.16
CA SER A 72 14.40 4.21 -11.43
C SER A 72 15.02 2.82 -11.38
N VAL A 73 14.31 1.88 -11.98
CA VAL A 73 14.76 0.50 -12.16
C VAL A 73 14.96 0.27 -13.64
N ARG A 74 16.15 -0.19 -14.02
CA ARG A 74 16.46 -0.62 -15.39
C ARG A 74 16.65 -2.11 -15.41
N TYR A 75 16.06 -2.79 -16.38
CA TYR A 75 16.34 -4.20 -16.59
C TYR A 75 16.33 -4.57 -18.06
N LYS A 76 17.04 -5.65 -18.36
CA LYS A 76 17.04 -6.26 -19.70
C LYS A 76 15.84 -7.20 -19.79
N GLU A 77 14.92 -6.90 -20.70
CA GLU A 77 13.72 -7.72 -20.94
C GLU A 77 14.10 -9.11 -21.47
N SER A 78 15.15 -9.16 -22.29
CA SER A 78 15.80 -10.39 -22.74
C SER A 78 17.32 -10.26 -22.64
N PRO A 79 18.05 -11.33 -22.26
CA PRO A 79 19.51 -11.36 -22.33
C PRO A 79 20.05 -11.03 -23.72
N GLU A 80 19.28 -11.35 -24.77
CA GLU A 80 19.70 -11.27 -26.16
C GLU A 80 19.37 -9.93 -26.83
N GLU A 81 18.26 -9.28 -26.45
CA GLU A 81 17.78 -8.09 -27.17
C GLU A 81 18.46 -6.79 -26.73
N GLY A 82 19.17 -6.76 -25.61
CA GLY A 82 19.93 -5.60 -25.15
C GLY A 82 19.09 -4.35 -24.85
N VAL A 83 17.77 -4.38 -25.08
CA VAL A 83 16.84 -3.30 -24.78
C VAL A 83 16.69 -3.22 -23.26
N LEU A 84 17.19 -2.12 -22.70
CA LEU A 84 16.98 -1.78 -21.31
C LEU A 84 15.61 -1.13 -21.17
N LYS A 85 14.69 -1.82 -20.52
CA LYS A 85 13.45 -1.24 -20.02
C LYS A 85 13.79 -0.42 -18.78
N GLN A 86 13.28 0.81 -18.71
CA GLN A 86 13.38 1.66 -17.54
C GLN A 86 11.99 1.94 -16.99
N LEU A 87 11.80 1.68 -15.70
CA LEU A 87 10.61 2.04 -14.95
C LEU A 87 10.97 3.10 -13.92
N ASP A 88 10.20 4.18 -13.90
CA ASP A 88 10.38 5.28 -12.96
C ASP A 88 9.29 5.21 -11.90
N PHE A 89 9.71 5.26 -10.64
CA PHE A 89 8.87 5.24 -9.46
C PHE A 89 9.06 6.51 -8.64
N LEU A 90 7.97 6.95 -8.04
CA LEU A 90 7.92 7.94 -6.98
C LEU A 90 7.99 7.18 -5.67
N VAL A 91 9.04 7.44 -4.91
CA VAL A 91 9.16 6.98 -3.54
C VAL A 91 8.65 8.07 -2.63
N VAL A 92 7.70 7.74 -1.78
CA VAL A 92 7.26 8.56 -0.66
C VAL A 92 7.67 7.86 0.63
N LEU A 93 8.56 8.49 1.39
CA LEU A 93 8.89 8.10 2.75
C LEU A 93 8.15 9.03 3.70
N TYR A 94 7.43 8.49 4.67
CA TYR A 94 6.65 9.31 5.60
C TYR A 94 6.64 8.74 7.02
N GLU A 95 6.33 9.56 8.03
CA GLU A 95 6.11 9.06 9.40
C GLU A 95 4.65 8.64 9.59
N ALA A 96 4.41 7.33 9.65
CA ALA A 96 3.11 6.76 9.95
C ALA A 96 2.85 6.80 11.45
N LYS A 97 1.76 7.44 11.87
CA LYS A 97 1.31 7.48 13.27
C LYS A 97 0.60 6.19 13.63
N PHE A 98 0.93 5.61 14.77
CA PHE A 98 0.34 4.40 15.32
C PHE A 98 -0.06 4.61 16.78
N SER A 99 -1.13 3.98 17.23
CA SER A 99 -1.55 3.91 18.63
C SER A 99 -1.98 2.49 18.91
N GLU A 100 -1.50 1.91 20.02
CA GLU A 100 -1.83 0.53 20.43
C GLU A 100 -1.60 -0.53 19.34
N GLY A 101 -0.58 -0.34 18.51
CA GLY A 101 -0.21 -1.28 17.45
C GLY A 101 -1.02 -1.15 16.14
N ALA A 102 -1.88 -0.15 16.01
CA ALA A 102 -2.57 0.18 14.76
C ALA A 102 -2.31 1.62 14.29
N PRO A 103 -2.47 1.92 12.98
CA PRO A 103 -2.45 3.27 12.47
C PRO A 103 -3.40 4.19 13.28
N TYR A 104 -2.84 5.27 13.80
CA TYR A 104 -3.56 6.29 14.54
C TYR A 104 -4.30 7.20 13.56
N ILE A 105 -5.60 7.34 13.77
CA ILE A 105 -6.46 8.27 13.04
C ILE A 105 -6.94 9.31 14.04
N GLU A 106 -6.73 10.58 13.71
CA GLU A 106 -7.16 11.69 14.56
C GLU A 106 -8.67 11.64 14.81
N GLY A 107 -9.05 11.75 16.09
CA GLY A 107 -10.45 11.64 16.53
C GLY A 107 -10.98 10.21 16.72
N LEU A 108 -10.20 9.16 16.38
CA LEU A 108 -10.59 7.76 16.59
C LEU A 108 -9.69 7.00 17.58
N GLY A 109 -8.48 7.49 17.84
CA GLY A 109 -7.53 6.89 18.79
C GLY A 109 -7.39 7.67 20.09
N SER A 110 -6.89 7.01 21.14
CA SER A 110 -6.36 7.72 22.30
C SER A 110 -5.06 8.42 21.89
N PRO A 111 -4.91 9.73 22.12
CA PRO A 111 -3.64 10.42 21.84
C PRO A 111 -2.53 9.99 22.79
N GLU A 112 -2.87 9.30 23.87
CA GLU A 112 -1.91 8.73 24.79
C GLU A 112 -1.23 7.54 24.11
N ASN A 113 0.08 7.64 23.90
CA ASN A 113 0.96 6.61 23.32
C ASN A 113 0.95 6.51 21.78
N VAL A 114 0.88 7.65 21.07
CA VAL A 114 1.18 7.66 19.63
C VAL A 114 2.67 7.35 19.39
N VAL A 115 2.94 6.29 18.64
CA VAL A 115 4.26 5.87 18.16
C VAL A 115 4.35 6.16 16.66
N TYR A 116 5.55 6.49 16.18
CA TYR A 116 5.79 6.83 14.78
C TYR A 116 6.66 5.75 14.15
N TYR A 117 6.26 5.28 12.97
CA TYR A 117 7.00 4.30 12.19
C TYR A 117 7.23 4.82 10.78
N PRO A 118 8.37 4.50 10.13
CA PRO A 118 8.59 4.92 8.77
C PRO A 118 7.71 4.11 7.81
N GLY A 119 6.90 4.82 7.05
CA GLY A 119 6.12 4.31 5.92
C GLY A 119 6.88 4.50 4.62
N ILE A 120 6.76 3.53 3.72
CA ILE A 120 7.26 3.57 2.35
C ILE A 120 6.08 3.33 1.43
N ARG A 121 5.80 4.30 0.56
CA ARG A 121 4.93 4.11 -0.60
C ARG A 121 5.77 4.24 -1.85
N LEU A 122 5.69 3.23 -2.71
CA LEU A 122 6.34 3.19 -4.00
C LEU A 122 5.24 3.22 -5.06
N GLU A 123 5.17 4.30 -5.81
CA GLU A 123 4.14 4.53 -6.82
C GLU A 123 4.79 4.67 -8.18
N LEU A 124 4.26 4.02 -9.20
CA LEU A 124 4.80 4.17 -10.55
C LEU A 124 4.52 5.59 -11.07
N ILE A 125 5.55 6.27 -11.58
CA ILE A 125 5.38 7.58 -12.21
C ILE A 125 4.81 7.36 -13.60
N VAL A 126 3.50 7.53 -13.71
CA VAL A 126 2.80 7.53 -14.99
C VAL A 126 2.80 8.97 -15.54
N PRO A 127 3.34 9.22 -16.76
CA PRO A 127 3.20 10.51 -17.42
C PRO A 127 1.72 10.92 -17.54
N PRO A 128 1.39 12.21 -17.47
CA PRO A 128 -0.01 12.68 -17.44
C PRO A 128 -0.78 12.35 -18.73
N ASP A 129 -0.07 12.12 -19.84
CA ASP A 129 -0.64 11.73 -21.15
C ASP A 129 -0.61 10.22 -21.39
N THR A 130 -0.31 9.42 -20.36
CA THR A 130 -0.30 7.96 -20.47
C THR A 130 -1.70 7.42 -20.25
N GLU A 131 -2.30 6.89 -21.32
CA GLU A 131 -3.46 6.03 -21.18
C GLU A 131 -3.04 4.69 -20.56
N ILE A 132 -3.81 4.19 -19.61
CA ILE A 132 -3.60 2.84 -19.10
C ILE A 132 -4.20 1.86 -20.13
N CYS A 133 -3.35 1.03 -20.76
CA CYS A 133 -3.82 -0.10 -21.56
C CYS A 133 -4.16 -1.27 -20.62
N ILE A 134 -5.42 -1.46 -20.26
CA ILE A 134 -5.82 -2.71 -19.63
C ILE A 134 -5.96 -3.77 -20.73
N VAL A 135 -4.98 -4.67 -20.83
CA VAL A 135 -5.09 -5.84 -21.71
C VAL A 135 -5.59 -7.00 -20.85
N GLU A 136 -6.90 -7.22 -20.86
CA GLU A 136 -7.49 -8.40 -20.22
C GLU A 136 -7.18 -9.63 -21.06
N ALA A 137 -6.09 -10.33 -20.73
CA ALA A 137 -5.84 -11.68 -21.24
C ALA A 137 -6.70 -12.67 -20.45
N ALA A 138 -7.34 -13.62 -21.14
CA ALA A 138 -8.18 -14.63 -20.50
C ALA A 138 -7.40 -15.39 -19.41
N GLY A 139 -7.68 -15.08 -18.13
CA GLY A 139 -7.06 -15.71 -16.96
C GLY A 139 -5.89 -14.97 -16.32
N SER A 140 -5.48 -13.78 -16.81
CA SER A 140 -4.46 -12.95 -16.16
C SER A 140 -4.79 -11.47 -16.26
N THR A 141 -4.84 -10.78 -15.12
CA THR A 141 -4.95 -9.32 -15.06
C THR A 141 -3.55 -8.73 -15.22
N THR A 142 -3.07 -8.64 -16.47
CA THR A 142 -1.83 -7.94 -16.76
C THR A 142 -2.13 -6.46 -16.90
N THR A 143 -1.45 -5.64 -16.10
CA THR A 143 -1.60 -4.19 -16.19
C THR A 143 -0.56 -3.64 -17.15
N SER A 144 -0.97 -3.00 -18.24
CA SER A 144 -0.05 -2.37 -19.18
C SER A 144 -0.23 -0.86 -19.18
N ILE A 145 0.87 -0.13 -19.34
CA ILE A 145 0.92 1.33 -19.16
C ILE A 145 1.45 1.93 -20.45
N THR A 146 0.70 2.83 -21.07
CA THR A 146 1.07 3.40 -22.37
C THR A 146 1.97 4.59 -22.22
N THR A 147 3.27 4.41 -22.34
CA THR A 147 4.16 5.57 -22.42
C THR A 147 4.01 6.23 -23.80
N THR A 148 3.77 7.53 -23.84
CA THR A 148 3.81 8.31 -25.07
C THR A 148 5.21 8.27 -25.66
N GLY A 149 5.38 7.61 -26.80
CA GLY A 149 6.63 7.62 -27.54
C GLY A 149 6.90 8.99 -28.17
N ILE A 150 8.17 9.34 -28.32
CA ILE A 150 8.59 10.50 -29.11
C ILE A 150 8.12 10.29 -30.55
N GLY A 151 7.17 11.11 -31.01
CA GLY A 151 6.58 11.00 -32.36
C GLY A 151 5.12 10.53 -32.42
N GLY A 152 4.43 10.41 -31.28
CA GLY A 152 2.98 10.10 -31.25
C GLY A 152 2.63 8.63 -31.47
N GLN A 153 3.64 7.74 -31.47
CA GLN A 153 3.42 6.30 -31.45
C GLN A 153 3.24 5.83 -30.00
N TYR A 154 2.09 5.21 -29.73
CA TYR A 154 1.78 4.63 -28.43
C TYR A 154 2.32 3.21 -28.35
N SER A 155 3.17 2.93 -27.36
CA SER A 155 3.55 1.57 -27.01
C SER A 155 3.04 1.27 -25.61
N CYS A 156 2.14 0.29 -25.47
CA CYS A 156 1.76 -0.21 -24.15
C CYS A 156 2.98 -0.95 -23.57
N LEU A 157 3.63 -0.36 -22.57
CA LEU A 157 4.68 -1.00 -21.79
C LEU A 157 4.01 -1.88 -20.74
N PRO A 158 4.09 -3.22 -20.82
CA PRO A 158 3.50 -4.06 -19.78
C PRO A 158 4.20 -3.79 -18.44
N VAL A 159 3.47 -3.65 -17.34
CA VAL A 159 4.06 -3.55 -15.99
C VAL A 159 3.48 -4.67 -15.13
N TYR A 160 4.37 -5.55 -14.66
CA TYR A 160 4.00 -6.75 -13.94
C TYR A 160 4.08 -6.52 -12.43
N SER A 161 3.40 -7.37 -11.65
CA SER A 161 3.51 -7.34 -10.19
C SER A 161 4.96 -7.46 -9.73
N ASP A 162 5.73 -8.33 -10.40
CA ASP A 162 7.15 -8.53 -10.14
C ASP A 162 7.99 -7.27 -10.35
N ASP A 163 7.59 -6.33 -11.22
CA ASP A 163 8.30 -5.07 -11.40
C ASP A 163 8.27 -4.24 -10.12
N PHE A 164 7.12 -4.18 -9.45
CA PHE A 164 6.98 -3.50 -8.16
C PHE A 164 7.74 -4.22 -7.05
N LYS A 165 7.71 -5.56 -7.03
CA LYS A 165 8.44 -6.37 -6.04
C LYS A 165 9.95 -6.18 -6.17
N HIS A 166 10.48 -6.21 -7.39
CA HIS A 166 11.89 -5.95 -7.64
C HIS A 166 12.29 -4.51 -7.29
N ALA A 167 11.47 -3.53 -7.67
CA ALA A 167 11.71 -2.13 -7.33
C ALA A 167 11.73 -1.94 -5.81
N LEU A 168 10.71 -2.42 -5.10
CA LEU A 168 10.61 -2.34 -3.65
C LEU A 168 11.80 -3.04 -2.97
N ARG A 169 12.20 -4.22 -3.46
CA ARG A 169 13.37 -4.93 -2.93
C ARG A 169 14.64 -4.09 -3.04
N GLY A 170 14.93 -3.61 -4.25
CA GLY A 170 16.12 -2.79 -4.47
C GLY A 170 16.13 -1.52 -3.64
N LEU A 171 14.96 -0.89 -3.46
CA LEU A 171 14.82 0.25 -2.57
C LEU A 171 15.11 -0.13 -1.11
N LEU A 172 14.52 -1.22 -0.61
CA LEU A 172 14.74 -1.69 0.76
C LEU A 172 16.18 -2.09 1.01
N ASP A 173 16.83 -2.79 0.07
CA ASP A 173 18.25 -3.16 0.17
C ASP A 173 19.13 -1.91 0.27
N ILE A 174 18.83 -0.86 -0.50
CA ILE A 174 19.54 0.43 -0.41
C ILE A 174 19.27 1.11 0.93
N LEU A 175 18.02 1.15 1.41
CA LEU A 175 17.68 1.83 2.66
C LEU A 175 18.21 1.10 3.89
N VAL A 176 18.25 -0.23 3.88
CA VAL A 176 18.68 -1.07 5.01
C VAL A 176 20.20 -1.26 5.00
N ASP A 177 20.75 -1.79 3.92
CA ASP A 177 22.16 -2.20 3.88
C ASP A 177 23.07 -1.12 3.26
N GLY A 178 22.58 -0.41 2.25
CA GLY A 178 23.38 0.58 1.51
C GLY A 178 23.64 1.87 2.28
N TRP A 179 22.56 2.56 2.63
CA TRP A 179 22.59 3.88 3.26
C TRP A 179 22.34 3.82 4.77
N GLN A 180 21.90 2.68 5.30
CA GLN A 180 21.54 2.53 6.72
C GLN A 180 20.54 3.61 7.18
N VAL A 181 19.62 3.98 6.29
CA VAL A 181 18.46 4.83 6.62
C VAL A 181 17.51 4.08 7.53
N VAL A 182 17.44 2.76 7.40
CA VAL A 182 16.67 1.86 8.25
C VAL A 182 17.62 0.85 8.90
N SER A 183 17.47 0.63 10.20
CA SER A 183 18.20 -0.41 10.94
C SER A 183 17.22 -1.31 11.69
N GLY A 184 17.63 -2.54 12.01
CA GLY A 184 16.80 -3.52 12.73
C GLY A 184 15.97 -4.46 11.84
N LEU A 185 16.02 -4.26 10.52
CA LEU A 185 15.53 -5.23 9.53
C LEU A 185 16.67 -6.10 9.02
N THR A 186 16.39 -7.38 8.79
CA THR A 186 17.33 -8.32 8.16
C THR A 186 16.99 -8.53 6.67
N GLY A 187 17.90 -9.12 5.90
CA GLY A 187 17.61 -9.53 4.52
C GLY A 187 16.41 -10.49 4.41
N ASP A 188 16.19 -11.35 5.41
CA ASP A 188 15.00 -12.20 5.48
C ASP A 188 13.71 -11.39 5.68
N ASP A 189 13.77 -10.29 6.41
CA ASP A 189 12.62 -9.39 6.55
C ASP A 189 12.30 -8.70 5.22
N VAL A 190 13.32 -8.24 4.49
CA VAL A 190 13.14 -7.65 3.15
C VAL A 190 12.45 -8.63 2.21
N ILE A 191 12.89 -9.91 2.18
CA ILE A 191 12.26 -10.96 1.39
C ILE A 191 10.78 -11.10 1.76
N LYS A 192 10.47 -11.20 3.06
CA LYS A 192 9.08 -11.37 3.52
C LYS A 192 8.19 -10.17 3.20
N VAL A 193 8.71 -8.95 3.27
CA VAL A 193 7.98 -7.74 2.86
C VAL A 193 7.65 -7.80 1.37
N VAL A 194 8.65 -8.08 0.54
CA VAL A 194 8.54 -8.12 -0.92
C VAL A 194 7.61 -9.25 -1.38
N ASP A 195 7.68 -10.41 -0.75
CA ASP A 195 6.80 -11.53 -1.07
C ASP A 195 5.34 -11.23 -0.72
N ALA A 196 5.10 -10.56 0.41
CA ALA A 196 3.76 -10.25 0.91
C ALA A 196 3.09 -9.06 0.22
N VAL A 197 3.85 -8.21 -0.47
CA VAL A 197 3.30 -6.98 -1.06
C VAL A 197 2.56 -7.29 -2.34
N GLU A 198 1.45 -6.60 -2.57
CA GLU A 198 0.68 -6.74 -3.80
C GLU A 198 0.43 -5.34 -4.39
N PRO A 199 0.92 -5.07 -5.61
CA PRO A 199 0.64 -3.81 -6.29
C PRO A 199 -0.85 -3.63 -6.52
N GLY A 200 -1.29 -2.38 -6.43
CA GLY A 200 -2.71 -2.05 -6.50
C GLY A 200 -3.41 -2.06 -5.14
N LEU A 201 -2.72 -2.50 -4.09
CA LEU A 201 -3.22 -2.55 -2.72
C LEU A 201 -2.53 -1.51 -1.81
N ALA A 202 -2.00 -0.40 -2.35
CA ALA A 202 -1.60 0.72 -1.50
C ALA A 202 -2.81 1.39 -0.83
N GLY A 203 -2.60 2.05 0.31
CA GLY A 203 -3.63 2.76 1.08
C GLY A 203 -3.77 2.27 2.52
N TRP A 204 -4.53 3.02 3.32
CA TRP A 204 -4.55 2.87 4.79
C TRP A 204 -4.90 1.45 5.25
N ASN A 205 -5.85 0.81 4.59
CA ASN A 205 -6.34 -0.52 4.97
C ASN A 205 -5.48 -1.66 4.45
N ASN A 206 -4.80 -1.48 3.32
CA ASN A 206 -4.12 -2.56 2.62
C ASN A 206 -2.59 -2.49 2.71
N ARG A 207 -2.04 -1.38 3.24
CA ARG A 207 -0.61 -1.30 3.54
C ARG A 207 -0.15 -2.51 4.35
N LEU A 208 1.07 -2.96 4.09
CA LEU A 208 1.68 -4.01 4.87
C LEU A 208 2.15 -3.47 6.23
N VAL A 209 1.85 -4.24 7.27
CA VAL A 209 2.22 -3.98 8.66
C VAL A 209 2.76 -5.28 9.24
N TYR A 210 3.81 -5.20 10.05
CA TYR A 210 4.36 -6.31 10.79
C TYR A 210 3.44 -6.65 11.98
N SER A 211 3.08 -7.94 12.07
CA SER A 211 2.36 -8.49 13.21
C SER A 211 3.33 -9.24 14.11
N GLU A 212 3.52 -8.76 15.34
CA GLU A 212 4.31 -9.47 16.35
C GLU A 212 3.72 -10.84 16.67
N THR A 213 2.40 -10.92 16.81
CA THR A 213 1.65 -12.16 17.09
C THR A 213 1.91 -13.25 16.06
N LEU A 214 1.98 -12.88 14.77
CA LEU A 214 2.20 -13.83 13.68
C LEU A 214 3.66 -13.91 13.23
N ASN A 215 4.53 -13.02 13.75
CA ASN A 215 5.90 -12.84 13.31
C ASN A 215 6.04 -12.72 11.77
N THR A 216 5.15 -11.94 11.14
CA THR A 216 5.12 -11.78 9.68
C THR A 216 4.44 -10.49 9.24
N TRP A 217 4.65 -10.11 7.98
CA TRP A 217 4.05 -8.94 7.34
C TRP A 217 2.70 -9.31 6.75
N LYS A 218 1.66 -8.53 7.06
CA LYS A 218 0.31 -8.74 6.55
C LYS A 218 -0.37 -7.41 6.22
N PRO A 219 -1.35 -7.42 5.30
CA PRO A 219 -2.22 -6.27 5.11
C PRO A 219 -2.89 -5.88 6.42
N TYR A 220 -2.90 -4.59 6.74
CA TYR A 220 -3.47 -4.07 7.99
C TYR A 220 -4.91 -4.54 8.24
N TYR A 221 -5.76 -4.52 7.20
CA TYR A 221 -7.16 -4.94 7.33
C TYR A 221 -7.29 -6.40 7.79
N GLU A 222 -6.40 -7.28 7.33
CA GLU A 222 -6.43 -8.70 7.68
C GLU A 222 -6.16 -8.86 9.18
N LEU A 223 -5.20 -8.10 9.71
CA LEU A 223 -4.83 -8.13 11.11
C LEU A 223 -5.96 -7.63 12.01
N VAL A 224 -6.62 -6.54 11.62
CA VAL A 224 -7.76 -5.97 12.39
C VAL A 224 -8.97 -6.91 12.35
N VAL A 225 -9.38 -7.37 11.16
CA VAL A 225 -10.58 -8.22 11.02
C VAL A 225 -10.43 -9.55 11.76
N LYS A 226 -9.21 -10.10 11.80
CA LYS A 226 -8.92 -11.34 12.53
C LYS A 226 -8.63 -11.12 14.03
N GLY A 227 -8.62 -9.88 14.50
CA GLY A 227 -8.37 -9.54 15.90
C GLY A 227 -6.93 -9.79 16.35
N TYR A 228 -5.96 -9.76 15.43
CA TYR A 228 -4.54 -9.88 15.77
C TYR A 228 -3.94 -8.58 16.30
N ILE A 229 -4.55 -7.43 15.96
CA ILE A 229 -4.23 -6.11 16.50
C ILE A 229 -5.52 -5.34 16.78
N ASN A 230 -5.48 -4.44 17.75
CA ASN A 230 -6.55 -3.48 17.97
C ASN A 230 -6.42 -2.37 16.94
N GLY A 231 -7.46 -2.10 16.15
CA GLY A 231 -7.40 -1.05 15.14
C GLY A 231 -8.76 -0.75 14.54
N VAL A 232 -8.84 0.36 13.80
CA VAL A 232 -10.03 0.76 13.05
C VAL A 232 -9.70 0.77 11.57
N LEU A 233 -10.63 0.26 10.75
CA LEU A 233 -10.53 0.36 9.30
C LEU A 233 -11.04 1.72 8.84
N VAL A 234 -10.27 2.39 7.98
CA VAL A 234 -10.69 3.67 7.38
C VAL A 234 -11.84 3.39 6.41
N LYS A 235 -12.93 4.14 6.57
CA LYS A 235 -14.08 4.15 5.65
C LYS A 235 -14.25 5.56 5.10
N GLY A 236 -14.50 5.71 3.80
CA GLY A 236 -14.73 7.02 3.18
C GLY A 236 -14.03 7.13 1.83
N ASN A 237 -13.81 8.35 1.35
CA ASN A 237 -13.17 8.63 0.05
C ASN A 237 -11.66 8.95 0.18
N ALA A 238 -11.15 9.15 1.40
CA ALA A 238 -9.76 9.52 1.67
C ALA A 238 -8.95 8.30 2.15
N CYS A 239 -8.56 7.46 1.20
CA CYS A 239 -8.14 6.08 1.48
C CYS A 239 -6.66 5.84 1.22
N SER A 240 -5.99 6.90 0.81
CA SER A 240 -4.56 6.98 0.71
C SER A 240 -4.11 8.40 0.94
N MET A 241 -2.80 8.57 1.01
CA MET A 241 -2.18 9.89 0.96
C MET A 241 -2.43 10.51 -0.42
N GLN A 242 -2.98 11.72 -0.46
CA GLN A 242 -3.06 12.50 -1.69
C GLN A 242 -1.73 13.23 -1.89
N ILE A 243 -1.12 13.04 -3.05
CA ILE A 243 0.10 13.75 -3.45
C ILE A 243 -0.33 14.96 -4.27
N PRO A 244 -0.05 16.20 -3.82
CA PRO A 244 -0.28 17.41 -4.61
C PRO A 244 0.27 17.31 -6.04
N ALA A 245 -0.56 17.66 -7.03
CA ALA A 245 -0.24 17.49 -8.44
C ALA A 245 0.95 18.35 -8.91
N ASP A 246 1.14 19.52 -8.32
CA ASP A 246 2.27 20.41 -8.54
C ASP A 246 3.60 19.77 -8.13
N MET A 247 3.62 19.01 -7.03
CA MET A 247 4.84 18.29 -6.61
C MET A 247 5.18 17.15 -7.55
N ILE A 248 4.18 16.44 -8.08
CA ILE A 248 4.39 15.40 -9.10
C ILE A 248 5.11 16.01 -10.31
N GLU A 249 4.72 17.23 -10.70
CA GLU A 249 5.33 17.91 -11.84
C GLU A 249 6.78 18.34 -11.56
N GLU A 250 7.10 18.82 -10.35
CA GLU A 250 8.49 19.10 -9.96
C GLU A 250 9.34 17.83 -9.94
N LEU A 251 8.81 16.72 -9.40
CA LEU A 251 9.50 15.43 -9.37
C LEU A 251 9.78 14.87 -10.77
N ARG A 252 8.95 15.19 -11.77
CA ARG A 252 9.19 14.80 -13.17
C ARG A 252 10.37 15.52 -13.80
N LYS A 253 10.62 16.78 -13.41
CA LYS A 253 11.76 17.56 -13.90
C LYS A 253 13.09 17.03 -13.35
N LEU A 254 13.04 16.31 -12.23
CA LEU A 254 14.22 15.68 -11.64
C LEU A 254 14.63 14.43 -12.43
N GLY A 255 15.94 14.30 -12.65
CA GLY A 255 16.53 13.03 -13.07
C GLY A 255 16.34 11.94 -12.00
N PRO A 256 16.56 10.66 -12.33
CA PRO A 256 16.47 9.60 -11.34
C PRO A 256 17.46 9.83 -10.19
N SER A 257 16.97 9.78 -8.96
CA SER A 257 17.80 9.97 -7.77
C SER A 257 18.61 8.72 -7.46
N ILE A 258 18.01 7.57 -7.73
CA ILE A 258 18.62 6.26 -7.63
C ILE A 258 18.34 5.54 -8.94
N LEU A 259 19.35 4.87 -9.47
CA LEU A 259 19.24 4.06 -10.68
C LEU A 259 19.72 2.65 -10.36
N LEU A 260 18.79 1.70 -10.31
CA LEU A 260 19.11 0.30 -10.06
C LEU A 260 19.11 -0.47 -11.37
N ASP A 261 20.24 -1.10 -11.69
CA ASP A 261 20.36 -2.03 -12.80
C ASP A 261 20.08 -3.45 -12.32
N LEU A 262 18.90 -3.97 -12.67
CA LEU A 262 18.55 -5.36 -12.46
C LEU A 262 18.94 -6.15 -13.71
N TYR A 263 19.79 -7.15 -13.50
CA TYR A 263 20.03 -8.16 -14.51
C TYR A 263 19.02 -9.27 -14.26
N ALA A 264 18.17 -9.54 -15.24
CA ALA A 264 17.30 -10.71 -15.21
C ALA A 264 18.19 -11.95 -15.02
N THR A 265 18.24 -12.48 -13.80
CA THR A 265 18.73 -13.83 -13.60
C THR A 265 17.70 -14.69 -14.29
N THR A 266 18.08 -15.32 -15.41
CA THR A 266 17.26 -16.33 -16.08
C THR A 266 16.60 -17.18 -15.00
N PRO A 267 15.26 -17.27 -14.93
CA PRO A 267 14.60 -18.10 -13.94
C PRO A 267 15.29 -19.47 -14.02
N PRO A 268 15.70 -20.06 -12.88
CA PRO A 268 16.45 -21.29 -12.91
C PRO A 268 15.67 -22.27 -13.76
N THR A 269 16.20 -22.58 -14.96
CA THR A 269 15.61 -23.59 -15.83
C THR A 269 15.45 -24.80 -14.94
N ALA A 270 14.20 -25.20 -14.71
CA ALA A 270 13.88 -26.36 -13.89
C ALA A 270 14.70 -27.50 -14.47
N THR A 271 15.82 -27.79 -13.82
CA THR A 271 16.72 -28.83 -14.27
C THR A 271 15.95 -30.08 -13.91
N THR A 272 15.27 -30.64 -14.90
CA THR A 272 14.63 -31.94 -14.81
C THR A 272 15.75 -32.91 -14.48
N LEU A 273 15.97 -33.16 -13.19
CA LEU A 273 16.95 -34.11 -12.70
C LEU A 273 16.64 -35.45 -13.36
N PRO A 274 17.53 -35.99 -14.20
CA PRO A 274 17.32 -37.31 -14.77
C PRO A 274 17.46 -38.35 -13.65
N GLY A 275 16.32 -38.83 -13.16
CA GLY A 275 16.20 -40.12 -12.46
C GLY A 275 17.01 -40.27 -11.18
N GLU A 276 16.64 -39.56 -10.12
CA GLU A 276 17.09 -39.95 -8.78
C GLU A 276 16.21 -41.08 -8.24
N THR A 277 16.76 -42.30 -8.25
CA THR A 277 16.14 -43.49 -7.67
C THR A 277 16.09 -43.33 -6.16
N ILE A 278 14.87 -43.28 -5.61
CA ILE A 278 14.61 -43.12 -4.18
C ILE A 278 15.15 -44.35 -3.43
N VAL A 279 16.26 -44.17 -2.68
CA VAL A 279 16.71 -45.12 -1.66
C VAL A 279 16.13 -44.69 -0.32
N PRO A 280 15.42 -45.57 0.42
CA PRO A 280 14.83 -45.22 1.70
C PRO A 280 15.92 -45.07 2.77
N THR A 281 16.21 -43.82 3.13
CA THR A 281 17.15 -43.50 4.22
C THR A 281 16.40 -43.40 5.54
N LYS A 282 16.85 -44.19 6.52
CA LYS A 282 16.33 -44.27 7.88
C LYS A 282 16.47 -42.95 8.63
N THR A 283 15.39 -42.58 9.31
CA THR A 283 15.25 -41.53 10.33
C THR A 283 16.28 -41.66 11.46
N PRO A 284 17.04 -40.60 11.78
CA PRO A 284 17.68 -40.43 13.08
C PRO A 284 16.80 -39.60 14.02
N ALA A 285 16.85 -39.98 15.29
CA ALA A 285 16.03 -39.48 16.39
C ALA A 285 16.31 -38.01 16.76
N LEU A 286 15.24 -37.34 17.17
CA LEU A 286 15.19 -35.98 17.72
C LEU A 286 15.96 -35.91 19.05
N THR A 287 16.94 -35.02 19.15
CA THR A 287 17.57 -34.64 20.43
C THR A 287 17.04 -33.27 20.85
N GLN A 288 16.34 -33.22 21.98
CA GLN A 288 15.92 -31.99 22.65
C GLN A 288 17.13 -31.28 23.27
N VAL A 289 17.28 -29.98 23.00
CA VAL A 289 18.14 -29.08 23.81
C VAL A 289 17.45 -27.72 23.98
N THR A 290 17.00 -27.52 25.21
CA THR A 290 17.12 -26.33 26.09
C THR A 290 16.83 -24.91 25.56
N GLN A 291 15.78 -24.29 26.13
CA GLN A 291 15.51 -22.84 26.12
C GLN A 291 16.63 -22.04 26.79
N PRO A 292 16.88 -20.80 26.31
CA PRO A 292 17.22 -19.72 27.23
C PRO A 292 16.44 -18.41 27.00
N HIS A 293 15.94 -17.92 28.13
CA HIS A 293 15.90 -16.52 28.60
C HIS A 293 15.16 -15.46 27.78
N THR A 294 14.00 -15.07 28.34
CA THR A 294 13.30 -13.81 28.14
C THR A 294 14.18 -12.61 28.57
N PRO A 295 14.42 -11.61 27.70
CA PRO A 295 14.89 -10.31 28.16
C PRO A 295 13.70 -9.40 28.48
N THR A 296 13.71 -8.91 29.72
CA THR A 296 12.92 -7.80 30.25
C THR A 296 13.13 -6.52 29.41
N PRO A 297 12.08 -5.73 29.09
CA PRO A 297 12.27 -4.48 28.37
C PRO A 297 12.99 -3.45 29.23
N SER A 298 14.12 -2.94 28.71
CA SER A 298 14.82 -1.81 29.29
C SER A 298 14.08 -0.52 28.97
N THR A 299 13.76 0.21 30.03
CA THR A 299 13.28 1.58 30.02
C THR A 299 14.44 2.56 29.79
N THR A 300 14.10 3.80 29.41
CA THR A 300 14.96 5.02 29.39
C THR A 300 15.71 5.22 28.05
N LEU A 301 15.58 6.35 27.32
CA LEU A 301 15.83 7.72 27.76
C LEU A 301 15.08 8.75 26.89
N GLN A 302 14.22 9.56 27.51
CA GLN A 302 13.75 10.84 26.96
C GLN A 302 14.91 11.84 27.03
N ASN A 303 15.37 12.34 25.89
CA ASN A 303 16.10 13.59 25.80
C ASN A 303 15.16 14.65 25.22
N SER A 304 14.42 15.32 26.09
CA SER A 304 13.73 16.57 25.76
C SER A 304 14.78 17.66 25.55
N THR A 305 15.11 17.93 24.29
CA THR A 305 15.80 19.18 23.92
C THR A 305 14.72 20.22 23.68
N THR A 306 14.54 21.11 24.64
CA THR A 306 13.72 22.32 24.52
C THR A 306 14.37 23.24 23.48
N ILE A 307 13.79 23.31 22.28
CA ILE A 307 14.14 24.31 21.26
C ILE A 307 13.25 25.55 21.50
N PRO A 308 13.81 26.77 21.52
CA PRO A 308 13.03 27.98 21.78
C PRO A 308 12.07 28.29 20.62
N ALA A 309 10.86 28.70 20.99
CA ALA A 309 9.81 29.16 20.10
C ALA A 309 10.31 30.26 19.14
N SER A 310 10.42 29.93 17.86
CA SER A 310 10.62 30.91 16.80
C SER A 310 9.29 31.24 16.14
N SER A 311 8.77 32.43 16.45
CA SER A 311 8.05 33.34 15.54
C SER A 311 7.20 32.67 14.45
N GLU A 312 5.91 32.47 14.75
CA GLU A 312 4.85 32.28 13.76
C GLU A 312 4.97 33.33 12.66
N ARG A 313 5.25 32.88 11.43
CA ARG A 313 4.96 33.65 10.24
C ARG A 313 3.57 33.21 9.79
N ASP A 314 2.64 34.15 9.88
CA ASP A 314 1.29 34.11 9.31
C ASP A 314 1.39 33.71 7.82
N VAL A 315 1.07 32.45 7.52
CA VAL A 315 0.84 31.99 6.15
C VAL A 315 -0.66 32.08 5.94
N SER A 316 -1.07 33.17 5.32
CA SER A 316 -2.43 33.38 4.81
C SER A 316 -2.91 32.13 4.09
N SER A 317 -3.92 31.49 4.65
CA SER A 317 -4.65 30.37 4.09
C SER A 317 -5.16 30.71 2.68
N LEU A 318 -4.65 30.02 1.67
CA LEU A 318 -5.28 29.98 0.36
C LEU A 318 -6.58 29.15 0.43
N PRO A 319 -7.70 29.62 -0.14
CA PRO A 319 -8.93 28.85 -0.18
C PRO A 319 -8.79 27.73 -1.21
N LEU A 320 -8.72 26.48 -0.74
CA LEU A 320 -8.93 25.28 -1.55
C LEU A 320 -10.42 25.18 -1.91
N THR A 321 -10.82 25.84 -3.00
CA THR A 321 -12.11 25.58 -3.66
C THR A 321 -11.94 24.43 -4.65
N GLY A 322 -11.92 23.20 -4.13
CA GLY A 322 -12.03 21.98 -4.92
C GLY A 322 -13.49 21.57 -5.09
N SER A 323 -13.96 21.52 -6.33
CA SER A 323 -15.30 21.12 -6.73
C SER A 323 -15.55 19.63 -6.44
N GLU A 324 -16.17 19.33 -5.29
CA GLU A 324 -16.45 17.96 -4.83
C GLU A 324 -17.97 17.69 -4.69
N LYS A 325 -18.79 18.05 -5.69
CA LYS A 325 -20.26 17.97 -5.56
C LYS A 325 -21.03 17.01 -6.47
N GLU A 326 -20.43 16.34 -7.45
CA GLU A 326 -21.27 15.64 -8.43
C GLU A 326 -21.50 14.13 -8.22
N PHE A 327 -20.74 13.42 -7.39
CA PHE A 327 -20.87 11.95 -7.34
C PHE A 327 -21.83 11.38 -6.27
N ASN A 328 -22.38 12.20 -5.37
CA ASN A 328 -23.31 11.72 -4.32
C ASN A 328 -24.80 11.80 -4.70
N GLY A 329 -25.16 12.55 -5.76
CA GLY A 329 -26.56 12.74 -6.14
C GLY A 329 -27.24 11.46 -6.63
N LEU A 330 -26.53 10.65 -7.42
CA LEU A 330 -27.11 9.46 -8.04
C LEU A 330 -27.44 8.37 -7.00
N ALA A 331 -26.56 8.14 -6.02
CA ALA A 331 -26.78 7.17 -4.97
C ALA A 331 -28.00 7.52 -4.10
N VAL A 332 -28.20 8.81 -3.80
CA VAL A 332 -29.37 9.30 -3.05
C VAL A 332 -30.65 9.13 -3.88
N VAL A 333 -30.63 9.47 -5.17
CA VAL A 333 -31.80 9.33 -6.07
C VAL A 333 -32.20 7.86 -6.23
N VAL A 334 -31.23 6.95 -6.42
CA VAL A 334 -31.49 5.51 -6.52
C VAL A 334 -32.07 4.97 -5.21
N SER A 335 -31.53 5.40 -4.06
CA SER A 335 -32.03 4.97 -2.74
C SER A 335 -33.48 5.42 -2.49
N LEU A 336 -33.82 6.67 -2.85
CA LEU A 336 -35.18 7.19 -2.75
C LEU A 336 -36.15 6.46 -3.69
N ALA A 337 -35.72 6.17 -4.93
CA ALA A 337 -36.53 5.44 -5.89
C ALA A 337 -36.84 4.01 -5.42
N VAL A 338 -35.82 3.28 -4.95
CA VAL A 338 -35.99 1.93 -4.38
C VAL A 338 -36.90 1.96 -3.15
N GLY A 339 -36.69 2.90 -2.23
CA GLY A 339 -37.53 3.08 -1.05
C GLY A 339 -39.00 3.34 -1.41
N THR A 340 -39.24 4.17 -2.43
CA THR A 340 -40.61 4.49 -2.91
C THR A 340 -41.29 3.27 -3.53
N VAL A 341 -40.57 2.51 -4.36
CA VAL A 341 -41.11 1.28 -4.99
C VAL A 341 -41.45 0.24 -3.93
N VAL A 342 -40.60 0.05 -2.92
CA VAL A 342 -40.87 -0.86 -1.81
C VAL A 342 -42.07 -0.40 -1.00
N ALA A 343 -42.16 0.88 -0.64
CA ALA A 343 -43.28 1.43 0.10
C ALA A 343 -44.61 1.28 -0.67
N PHE A 344 -44.60 1.52 -1.99
CA PHE A 344 -45.77 1.36 -2.84
C PHE A 344 -46.19 -0.11 -2.98
N ALA A 345 -45.24 -1.02 -3.14
CA ALA A 345 -45.52 -2.46 -3.18
C ALA A 345 -46.12 -2.96 -1.86
N VAL A 346 -45.59 -2.51 -0.71
CA VAL A 346 -46.15 -2.80 0.62
C VAL A 346 -47.58 -2.26 0.71
N TYR A 347 -47.81 -1.00 0.35
CA TYR A 347 -49.13 -0.38 0.36
C TYR A 347 -50.14 -1.17 -0.48
N MET A 348 -49.79 -1.56 -1.71
CA MET A 348 -50.65 -2.33 -2.62
C MET A 348 -51.01 -3.72 -2.08
N VAL A 349 -50.12 -4.35 -1.29
CA VAL A 349 -50.40 -5.64 -0.64
C VAL A 349 -51.38 -5.47 0.52
N PHE A 350 -51.25 -4.41 1.30
CA PHE A 350 -52.13 -4.14 2.45
C PHE A 350 -53.49 -3.59 2.03
N SER A 351 -53.56 -2.74 1.00
CA SER A 351 -54.82 -2.15 0.51
C SER A 351 -55.75 -3.15 -0.17
N ARG A 352 -55.24 -4.31 -0.60
CA ARG A 352 -56.07 -5.41 -1.13
C ARG A 352 -56.73 -6.28 -0.06
N ARG A 353 -56.39 -6.09 1.23
CA ARG A 353 -56.91 -6.91 2.34
C ARG A 353 -57.96 -6.22 3.20
N TYR A 354 -58.19 -4.93 3.00
CA TYR A 354 -59.24 -4.13 3.64
C TYR A 354 -60.26 -3.68 2.59
#